data_AF-A0A1B6D8K2-F1
#
_entry.id   AF-A0A1B6D8K2-F1
#
_cell.length_a   1.000
_cell.length_b   1.000
_cell.length_c   1.000
_cell.angle_alpha   90.00
_cell.angle_beta   90.00
_cell.angle_gamma   90.00
#
_symmetry.space_group_name_H-M   'P 1'
#
loop_
_entity.id
_entity.type
_entity.pdbx_description
1 polymer ?
#
loop_
_entity_poly.entity_id
_entity_poly.type
_entity_poly.pdbx_seq_one_letter_code
_entity_poly.pdbx_strand_id
1 'polypeptide(L)'
;SVRNSGAVTVVEGVGDHGCEYMTGGCAVILGLTGRNFAAGMSGGIAYVLDVDGSFKSKCNLEMVELLPLELEEDIAYVKSLLEEFHLKTDSVVAQGLLKTWPEPAKKFVKVFPYEYQKALSANKEKVASTKEVKQNGSATIINNHSSVRDIEEVISDNGMEKKRLDKILDKTRGFIKYSRETAPYRPAEKRLKDWDEIYNFGHVRKGLKVQAARCMECGVPFCQSSHGCPLGNIIPKWNDLVFHNNWSEALNQLLQTNNFPEFTGRVCPAPCEGACVLGINEPPVTIKNIECAIIDHAFEQGWIKAEAPAFRTGKKVAVVGSGPAGMAAAHQLNKAGHLVTVFERNNRIGGLLQYGIPTMKLSKEVVQRRVKLMADEGIVFKTNINVGKDIT
;
A
#
# COMPACT_ATOMS: atom_id res chain seq x y z
N SER A 1 -14.26 -7.19 2.39
CA SER A 1 -12.87 -7.40 2.82
C SER A 1 -12.63 -6.61 4.09
N VAL A 2 -12.21 -7.28 5.17
CA VAL A 2 -11.78 -6.63 6.42
C VAL A 2 -10.27 -6.47 6.34
N ARG A 3 -9.77 -5.26 6.07
CA ARG A 3 -8.33 -4.95 6.10
C ARG A 3 -8.08 -4.13 7.35
N ASN A 4 -7.80 -4.81 8.45
CA ASN A 4 -7.78 -4.18 9.76
C ASN A 4 -6.34 -4.07 10.26
N SER A 5 -5.86 -2.85 10.43
CA SER A 5 -4.58 -2.57 11.10
C SER A 5 -4.89 -1.82 12.40
N GLY A 6 -5.15 -2.58 13.47
CA GLY A 6 -5.23 -2.07 14.84
C GLY A 6 -6.64 -1.81 15.41
N ALA A 7 -7.72 -2.05 14.66
CA ALA A 7 -9.08 -1.96 15.19
C ALA A 7 -9.56 -3.30 15.80
N VAL A 8 -10.62 -3.25 16.59
CA VAL A 8 -11.37 -4.42 17.06
C VAL A 8 -12.71 -4.42 16.34
N THR A 9 -13.07 -5.53 15.69
CA THR A 9 -14.31 -5.64 14.92
C THR A 9 -14.99 -6.98 15.15
N VAL A 10 -16.33 -6.97 15.17
CA VAL A 10 -17.18 -8.17 15.13
C VAL A 10 -18.09 -8.02 13.92
N VAL A 11 -18.17 -9.02 13.06
CA VAL A 11 -19.00 -9.01 11.85
C VAL A 11 -19.70 -10.34 11.64
N GLU A 12 -20.87 -10.33 11.03
CA GLU A 12 -21.67 -11.54 10.77
C GLU A 12 -21.32 -12.26 9.47
N GLY A 13 -20.27 -11.81 8.77
CA GLY A 13 -19.77 -12.46 7.57
C GLY A 13 -18.73 -11.62 6.84
N VAL A 14 -17.99 -12.26 5.95
CA VAL A 14 -16.97 -11.59 5.15
C VAL A 14 -16.84 -12.27 3.79
N GLY A 15 -16.78 -11.46 2.73
CA GLY A 15 -16.49 -11.95 1.37
C GLY A 15 -15.04 -12.40 1.19
N ASP A 16 -14.63 -12.60 -0.06
CA ASP A 16 -13.26 -12.98 -0.40
C ASP A 16 -12.24 -11.98 0.18
N HIS A 17 -11.04 -12.47 0.50
CA HIS A 17 -9.93 -11.68 1.06
C HIS A 17 -10.25 -11.03 2.42
N GLY A 18 -10.93 -11.76 3.31
CA GLY A 18 -11.10 -11.35 4.70
C GLY A 18 -9.77 -11.35 5.46
N CYS A 19 -9.49 -10.34 6.27
CA CYS A 19 -8.24 -10.16 7.03
C CYS A 19 -6.96 -10.14 6.16
N GLU A 20 -7.09 -9.79 4.88
CA GLU A 20 -5.94 -9.67 3.97
C GLU A 20 -5.05 -8.49 4.38
N TYR A 21 -3.73 -8.71 4.40
CA TYR A 21 -2.71 -7.74 4.86
C TYR A 21 -2.96 -7.18 6.26
N MET A 22 -3.63 -7.92 7.13
CA MET A 22 -3.86 -7.51 8.51
C MET A 22 -2.54 -7.55 9.28
N THR A 23 -2.17 -6.40 9.85
CA THR A 23 -0.90 -6.18 10.57
C THR A 23 -1.09 -5.96 12.07
N GLY A 24 -2.33 -5.91 12.56
CA GLY A 24 -2.67 -5.69 13.97
C GLY A 24 -4.16 -5.59 14.21
N GLY A 25 -4.59 -5.65 15.48
CA GLY A 25 -6.02 -5.60 15.86
C GLY A 25 -6.65 -6.98 16.04
N CYS A 26 -7.98 -7.01 16.21
CA CYS A 26 -8.76 -8.22 16.45
C CYS A 26 -10.01 -8.23 15.55
N ALA A 27 -10.32 -9.38 14.95
CA ALA A 27 -11.55 -9.57 14.16
C ALA A 27 -12.29 -10.82 14.63
N VAL A 28 -13.59 -10.70 14.90
CA VAL A 28 -14.47 -11.84 15.20
C VAL A 28 -15.48 -11.97 14.06
N ILE A 29 -15.50 -13.13 13.39
CA ILE A 29 -16.38 -13.41 12.25
C ILE A 29 -17.41 -14.46 12.67
N LEU A 30 -18.69 -14.08 12.68
CA LEU A 30 -19.81 -14.92 13.17
C LEU A 30 -20.55 -15.68 12.05
N GLY A 31 -20.17 -15.50 10.79
CA GLY A 31 -20.83 -16.15 9.68
C GLY A 31 -19.88 -16.50 8.54
N LEU A 32 -20.44 -16.61 7.33
CA LEU A 32 -19.71 -17.16 6.18
C LEU A 32 -18.46 -16.36 5.84
N THR A 33 -17.42 -17.09 5.44
CA THR A 33 -16.15 -16.57 4.95
C THR A 33 -16.00 -16.85 3.46
N GLY A 34 -15.45 -15.87 2.73
CA GLY A 34 -15.01 -16.03 1.35
C GLY A 34 -13.60 -16.63 1.24
N ARG A 35 -13.12 -16.77 0.00
CA ARG A 35 -11.83 -17.39 -0.35
C ARG A 35 -10.65 -16.49 0.02
N ASN A 36 -9.46 -17.11 0.10
CA ASN A 36 -8.18 -16.44 0.32
C ASN A 36 -8.15 -15.57 1.59
N PHE A 37 -8.78 -16.06 2.66
CA PHE A 37 -8.77 -15.40 3.96
C PHE A 37 -7.34 -15.33 4.52
N ALA A 38 -7.00 -14.25 5.22
CA ALA A 38 -5.69 -14.00 5.86
C ALA A 38 -4.46 -13.98 4.94
N ALA A 39 -4.63 -13.80 3.63
CA ALA A 39 -3.50 -13.63 2.73
C ALA A 39 -2.66 -12.39 3.10
N GLY A 40 -1.35 -12.59 3.27
CA GLY A 40 -0.43 -11.52 3.70
C GLY A 40 -0.64 -11.02 5.14
N MET A 41 -1.35 -11.76 5.99
CA MET A 41 -1.57 -11.38 7.40
C MET A 41 -0.28 -11.62 8.20
N SER A 42 0.32 -10.53 8.70
CA SER A 42 1.56 -10.56 9.49
C SER A 42 1.36 -10.21 10.97
N GLY A 43 0.18 -9.69 11.35
CA GLY A 43 -0.12 -9.30 12.72
C GLY A 43 -1.61 -9.26 13.06
N GLY A 44 -1.92 -9.18 14.36
CA GLY A 44 -3.30 -9.25 14.85
C GLY A 44 -3.83 -10.67 14.98
N ILE A 45 -5.09 -10.82 15.43
CA ILE A 45 -5.75 -12.12 15.63
C ILE A 45 -7.14 -12.07 15.00
N ALA A 46 -7.54 -13.14 14.32
CA ALA A 46 -8.92 -13.32 13.89
C ALA A 46 -9.53 -14.57 14.56
N TYR A 47 -10.76 -14.45 15.06
CA TYR A 47 -11.56 -15.56 15.58
C TYR A 47 -12.72 -15.78 14.64
N VAL A 48 -12.76 -16.94 13.98
CA VAL A 48 -13.73 -17.25 12.94
C VAL A 48 -14.62 -18.38 13.41
N LEU A 49 -15.93 -18.16 13.44
CA LEU A 49 -16.90 -19.21 13.66
C LEU A 49 -17.01 -20.06 12.40
N ASP A 50 -16.55 -21.31 12.46
CA ASP A 50 -16.63 -22.24 11.33
C ASP A 50 -18.03 -22.87 11.25
N VAL A 51 -18.96 -22.13 10.63
CA VAL A 51 -20.38 -22.51 10.57
C VAL A 51 -20.61 -23.78 9.75
N ASP A 52 -19.85 -23.96 8.66
CA ASP A 52 -20.03 -25.03 7.68
C ASP A 52 -18.87 -26.05 7.65
N GLY A 53 -17.87 -25.90 8.52
CA GLY A 53 -16.69 -26.78 8.57
C GLY A 53 -15.71 -26.59 7.40
N SER A 54 -15.92 -25.57 6.57
CA SER A 54 -15.15 -25.36 5.34
C SER A 54 -14.08 -24.26 5.49
N PHE A 55 -14.00 -23.58 6.63
CA PHE A 55 -13.12 -22.42 6.77
C PHE A 55 -11.66 -22.72 6.45
N LYS A 56 -11.16 -23.90 6.85
CA LYS A 56 -9.77 -24.31 6.63
C LYS A 56 -9.37 -24.29 5.14
N SER A 57 -10.25 -24.67 4.22
CA SER A 57 -9.95 -24.67 2.78
C SER A 57 -10.02 -23.28 2.13
N LYS A 58 -10.64 -22.33 2.82
CA LYS A 58 -10.79 -20.93 2.37
C LYS A 58 -9.70 -20.01 2.91
N CYS A 59 -8.89 -20.48 3.86
CA CYS A 59 -7.80 -19.73 4.48
C CYS A 59 -6.48 -19.92 3.74
N ASN A 60 -5.74 -18.83 3.52
CA ASN A 60 -4.37 -18.86 3.03
C ASN A 60 -3.42 -19.06 4.22
N LEU A 61 -2.75 -20.22 4.26
CA LEU A 61 -1.91 -20.66 5.38
C LEU A 61 -0.42 -20.28 5.24
N GLU A 62 -0.05 -19.49 4.23
CA GLU A 62 1.35 -19.14 3.96
C GLU A 62 2.01 -18.41 5.15
N MET A 63 1.26 -17.55 5.83
CA MET A 63 1.77 -16.71 6.93
C MET A 63 1.07 -16.92 8.27
N VAL A 64 0.04 -17.77 8.33
CA VAL A 64 -0.82 -17.93 9.50
C VAL A 64 -1.03 -19.38 9.88
N GLU A 65 -1.22 -19.58 11.18
CA GLU A 65 -1.63 -20.85 11.77
C GLU A 65 -3.11 -20.82 12.18
N LEU A 66 -3.78 -21.96 12.07
CA LEU A 66 -5.14 -22.14 12.56
C LEU A 66 -5.10 -22.95 13.85
N LEU A 67 -5.53 -22.35 14.95
CA LEU A 67 -5.55 -22.94 16.28
C LEU A 67 -6.99 -23.05 16.81
N PRO A 68 -7.31 -24.04 17.64
CA PRO A 68 -8.58 -24.08 18.34
C PRO A 68 -8.65 -22.99 19.43
N LEU A 69 -9.86 -22.54 19.75
CA LEU A 69 -10.10 -21.57 20.82
C LEU A 69 -10.16 -22.26 22.20
N GLU A 70 -9.00 -22.58 22.77
CA GLU A 70 -8.90 -23.33 24.03
C GLU A 70 -8.43 -22.50 25.23
N LEU A 71 -7.70 -21.41 24.99
CA LEU A 71 -7.16 -20.56 26.05
C LEU A 71 -8.29 -19.80 26.75
N GLU A 72 -8.39 -19.91 28.08
CA GLU A 72 -9.42 -19.23 28.89
C GLU A 72 -9.45 -17.72 28.67
N GLU A 73 -8.28 -17.10 28.50
CA GLU A 73 -8.13 -15.66 28.18
C GLU A 73 -8.78 -15.31 26.84
N ASP A 74 -8.56 -16.12 25.80
CA ASP A 74 -9.14 -15.88 24.48
C ASP A 74 -10.66 -16.12 24.49
N ILE A 75 -11.14 -17.14 25.21
CA ILE A 75 -12.57 -17.44 25.35
C ILE A 75 -13.29 -16.28 26.05
N ALA A 76 -12.72 -15.77 27.15
CA ALA A 76 -13.28 -14.63 27.87
C ALA A 76 -13.27 -13.37 27.00
N TYR A 77 -12.20 -13.16 26.23
CA TYR A 77 -12.09 -12.01 25.34
C TYR A 77 -13.13 -12.05 24.21
N VAL A 78 -13.27 -13.17 23.50
CA VAL A 78 -14.30 -13.34 22.46
C VAL A 78 -15.71 -13.15 23.03
N LYS A 79 -15.97 -13.69 24.23
CA LYS A 79 -17.26 -13.49 24.92
C LYS A 79 -17.55 -12.00 25.16
N SER A 80 -16.57 -11.24 25.64
CA SER A 80 -16.75 -9.80 25.88
C SER A 80 -17.07 -9.03 24.60
N LEU A 81 -16.45 -9.41 23.47
CA LEU A 81 -16.72 -8.81 22.16
C LEU A 81 -18.12 -9.15 21.64
N LEU A 82 -18.60 -10.37 21.89
CA LEU A 82 -19.98 -10.77 21.55
C LEU A 82 -21.02 -10.00 22.37
N GLU A 83 -20.79 -9.83 23.67
CA GLU A 83 -21.67 -9.05 24.56
C GLU A 83 -21.75 -7.59 24.11
N GLU A 84 -20.60 -6.97 23.83
CA GLU A 84 -20.53 -5.60 23.32
C GLU A 84 -21.21 -5.47 21.95
N PHE A 85 -21.00 -6.43 21.05
CA PHE A 85 -21.61 -6.43 19.72
C PHE A 85 -23.14 -6.57 19.79
N HIS A 86 -23.67 -7.48 20.61
CA HIS A 86 -25.11 -7.62 20.82
C HIS A 86 -25.71 -6.32 21.37
N LEU A 87 -25.10 -5.73 22.40
CA LEU A 87 -25.58 -4.47 23.00
C LEU A 87 -25.65 -3.31 22.00
N LYS A 88 -24.71 -3.27 21.04
CA LYS A 88 -24.60 -2.17 20.06
C LYS A 88 -25.41 -2.38 18.78
N THR A 89 -25.78 -3.61 18.46
CA THR A 89 -26.35 -3.95 17.13
C THR A 89 -27.65 -4.74 17.19
N ASP A 90 -28.06 -5.21 18.37
CA ASP A 90 -29.19 -6.13 18.57
C ASP A 90 -29.08 -7.41 17.71
N SER A 91 -27.84 -7.84 17.39
CA SER A 91 -27.58 -9.03 16.58
C SER A 91 -28.21 -10.29 17.20
N VAL A 92 -29.04 -10.96 16.41
CA VAL A 92 -29.69 -12.24 16.76
C VAL A 92 -28.66 -13.37 16.81
N VAL A 93 -27.64 -13.33 15.94
CA VAL A 93 -26.57 -14.33 15.90
C VAL A 93 -25.75 -14.30 17.19
N ALA A 94 -25.33 -13.10 17.61
CA ALA A 94 -24.58 -12.93 18.85
C ALA A 94 -25.41 -13.32 20.08
N GLN A 95 -26.71 -12.95 20.11
CA GLN A 95 -27.61 -13.37 21.19
C GLN A 95 -27.74 -14.90 21.27
N GLY A 96 -27.85 -15.57 20.12
CA GLY A 96 -27.91 -17.03 20.04
C GLY A 96 -26.65 -17.70 20.58
N LEU A 97 -25.47 -17.18 20.22
CA LEU A 97 -24.18 -17.68 20.70
C LEU A 97 -23.96 -17.45 22.20
N LEU A 98 -24.40 -16.31 22.73
CA LEU A 98 -24.26 -15.99 24.15
C LEU A 98 -25.14 -16.85 25.06
N LYS A 99 -26.33 -17.27 24.60
CA LYS A 99 -27.24 -18.13 25.38
C LYS A 99 -26.66 -19.51 25.69
N THR A 100 -25.83 -20.05 24.82
CA THR A 100 -25.24 -21.39 24.94
C THR A 100 -23.73 -21.35 25.23
N TRP A 101 -23.16 -20.18 25.52
CA TRP A 101 -21.73 -20.03 25.81
C TRP A 101 -21.34 -20.81 27.08
N PRO A 102 -20.21 -21.55 27.11
CA PRO A 102 -19.10 -21.55 26.16
C PRO A 102 -19.13 -22.66 25.08
N GLU A 103 -20.23 -23.40 24.91
CA GLU A 103 -20.26 -24.52 23.94
C GLU A 103 -19.88 -24.12 22.50
N PRO A 104 -20.36 -22.97 21.95
CA PRO A 104 -19.98 -22.53 20.62
C PRO A 104 -18.49 -22.19 20.46
N ALA A 105 -17.75 -21.94 21.54
CA ALA A 105 -16.32 -21.62 21.48
C ALA A 105 -15.52 -22.73 20.77
N LYS A 106 -15.95 -23.99 20.87
CA LYS A 106 -15.31 -25.13 20.18
C LYS A 106 -15.38 -25.05 18.65
N LYS A 107 -16.32 -24.26 18.10
CA LYS A 107 -16.46 -24.04 16.66
C LYS A 107 -15.67 -22.83 16.18
N PHE A 108 -15.05 -22.08 17.09
CA PHE A 108 -14.18 -20.97 16.70
C PHE A 108 -12.78 -21.47 16.36
N VAL A 109 -12.28 -20.94 15.25
CA VAL A 109 -10.91 -21.11 14.80
C VAL A 109 -10.17 -19.79 15.01
N LYS A 110 -9.08 -19.84 15.76
CA LYS A 110 -8.15 -18.74 15.95
C LYS A 110 -7.13 -18.73 14.80
N VAL A 111 -7.13 -17.66 14.02
CA VAL A 111 -6.14 -17.39 12.98
C VAL A 111 -5.02 -16.55 13.58
N PHE A 112 -3.81 -17.11 13.62
CA PHE A 112 -2.67 -16.53 14.32
C PHE A 112 -1.42 -16.49 13.44
N PRO A 113 -0.96 -15.30 13.01
CA PRO A 113 0.24 -15.15 12.17
C PRO A 113 1.53 -15.63 12.83
N TYR A 114 2.38 -16.33 12.08
CA TYR A 114 3.67 -16.84 12.57
C TYR A 114 4.61 -15.74 13.05
N GLU A 115 4.66 -14.61 12.33
CA GLU A 115 5.48 -13.46 12.73
C GLU A 115 4.99 -12.85 14.05
N TYR A 116 3.69 -12.80 14.25
CA TYR A 116 3.09 -12.27 15.48
C TYR A 116 3.35 -13.20 16.67
N GLN A 117 3.28 -14.51 16.47
CA GLN A 117 3.69 -15.49 17.48
C GLN A 117 5.16 -15.28 17.89
N LYS A 118 6.07 -15.17 16.92
CA LYS A 118 7.49 -14.93 17.16
C LYS A 118 7.72 -13.62 17.93
N ALA A 119 7.02 -12.55 17.56
CA ALA A 119 7.10 -11.27 18.26
C ALA A 119 6.63 -11.36 19.72
N LEU A 120 5.55 -12.10 19.99
CA LEU A 120 5.05 -12.32 21.34
C LEU A 120 6.00 -13.18 22.19
N SER A 121 6.61 -14.22 21.61
CA SER A 121 7.61 -15.05 22.29
C SER A 121 8.88 -14.25 22.61
N ALA A 122 9.41 -13.49 21.64
CA ALA A 122 10.55 -12.62 21.85
C ALA A 122 10.28 -11.52 22.90
N ASN A 123 9.04 -11.00 22.97
CA ASN A 123 8.65 -10.06 24.01
C ASN A 123 8.50 -10.72 25.38
N LYS A 124 7.98 -11.96 25.47
CA LYS A 124 7.95 -12.74 26.73
C LYS A 124 9.36 -13.03 27.23
N GLU A 125 10.29 -13.40 26.35
CA GLU A 125 11.72 -13.62 26.66
C GLU A 125 12.42 -12.32 27.08
N LYS A 126 12.13 -11.19 26.41
CA LYS A 126 12.63 -9.86 26.81
C LYS A 126 12.08 -9.44 28.17
N VAL A 127 10.79 -9.67 28.46
CA VAL A 127 10.20 -9.36 29.77
C VAL A 127 10.74 -10.27 30.88
N ALA A 128 11.06 -11.54 30.58
CA ALA A 128 11.71 -12.46 31.50
C ALA A 128 13.17 -12.05 31.79
N SER A 129 13.95 -11.74 30.76
CA SER A 129 15.34 -11.28 30.90
C SER A 129 15.45 -9.88 31.53
N THR A 130 14.49 -8.97 31.30
CA THR A 130 14.47 -7.65 31.97
C THR A 130 14.15 -7.75 33.47
N LYS A 131 13.54 -8.85 33.94
CA LYS A 131 13.39 -9.14 35.38
C LYS A 131 14.69 -9.64 36.00
N GLU A 132 15.56 -10.29 35.24
CA GLU A 132 16.87 -10.78 35.72
C GLU A 132 17.95 -9.67 35.73
N VAL A 133 17.90 -8.70 34.82
CA VAL A 133 18.93 -7.65 34.67
C VAL A 133 18.82 -6.49 35.69
N LYS A 134 17.84 -6.49 36.60
CA LYS A 134 17.77 -5.51 37.71
C LYS A 134 18.66 -5.85 38.92
N GLN A 135 19.48 -6.90 38.83
CA GLN A 135 20.60 -7.13 39.74
C GLN A 135 21.90 -7.10 38.94
N ASN A 136 22.85 -6.29 39.41
CA ASN A 136 24.20 -6.06 38.87
C ASN A 136 24.31 -4.99 37.78
N GLY A 137 24.57 -3.76 38.22
CA GLY A 137 25.12 -2.72 37.36
C GLY A 137 26.65 -2.74 37.34
N SER A 138 27.24 -2.21 36.26
CA SER A 138 28.34 -1.21 36.26
C SER A 138 28.95 -1.07 34.86
N ALA A 139 29.32 0.17 34.53
CA ALA A 139 29.88 0.65 33.28
C ALA A 139 31.30 0.14 32.95
N THR A 140 31.76 0.25 31.69
CA THR A 140 32.98 1.00 31.25
C THR A 140 33.12 0.97 29.70
N ILE A 141 33.70 2.06 29.15
CA ILE A 141 33.95 2.45 27.74
C ILE A 141 35.29 1.90 27.22
N ILE A 142 35.42 1.48 25.94
CA ILE A 142 36.67 1.57 25.13
C ILE A 142 36.36 1.82 23.62
N ASN A 143 37.03 2.81 23.03
CA ASN A 143 37.12 3.14 21.59
C ASN A 143 38.26 2.36 20.90
N ASN A 144 38.15 1.99 19.59
CA ASN A 144 39.01 2.50 18.49
C ASN A 144 38.82 1.84 17.11
N HIS A 145 38.92 2.69 16.05
CA HIS A 145 39.45 2.53 14.66
C HIS A 145 39.01 1.32 13.78
N SER A 146 38.84 1.41 12.45
CA SER A 146 39.31 2.35 11.41
C SER A 146 38.51 2.15 10.10
N SER A 147 38.48 3.19 9.27
CA SER A 147 37.86 3.24 7.95
C SER A 147 38.70 2.55 6.87
N VAL A 148 38.13 1.56 6.18
CA VAL A 148 38.62 1.06 4.89
C VAL A 148 37.70 1.61 3.81
N ARG A 149 38.26 2.24 2.77
CA ARG A 149 37.51 2.68 1.58
C ARG A 149 37.84 1.72 0.44
N ASP A 150 36.80 1.28 -0.26
CA ASP A 150 36.90 0.38 -1.41
C ASP A 150 37.54 1.07 -2.63
N ILE A 151 38.29 0.27 -3.38
CA ILE A 151 39.20 0.67 -4.46
C ILE A 151 38.49 0.98 -5.80
N GLU A 152 37.16 0.99 -5.83
CA GLU A 152 36.36 1.13 -7.05
C GLU A 152 35.94 2.58 -7.38
N GLU A 153 36.33 3.57 -6.56
CA GLU A 153 35.91 4.98 -6.75
C GLU A 153 36.94 5.87 -7.47
N VAL A 154 37.90 5.31 -8.21
CA VAL A 154 38.93 6.11 -8.92
C VAL A 154 38.87 5.86 -10.44
N ILE A 155 38.39 6.88 -11.17
CA ILE A 155 38.44 7.14 -12.64
C ILE A 155 37.34 6.41 -13.46
N SER A 156 36.38 7.09 -14.10
CA SER A 156 36.62 7.83 -15.37
C SER A 156 35.50 8.81 -15.79
N ASP A 157 35.89 10.07 -15.97
CA ASP A 157 35.51 11.06 -17.00
C ASP A 157 34.05 11.18 -17.52
N ASN A 158 33.29 12.09 -16.90
CA ASN A 158 31.90 12.45 -17.21
C ASN A 158 31.69 13.38 -18.44
N GLY A 159 32.72 13.63 -19.26
CA GLY A 159 32.65 14.62 -20.35
C GLY A 159 32.32 14.06 -21.74
N MET A 160 32.82 12.87 -22.07
CA MET A 160 32.78 12.34 -23.45
C MET A 160 31.58 11.41 -23.74
N GLU A 161 30.93 10.86 -22.73
CA GLU A 161 29.78 9.95 -22.92
C GLU A 161 28.52 10.66 -23.44
N LYS A 162 28.32 11.94 -23.08
CA LYS A 162 27.12 12.71 -23.44
C LYS A 162 26.94 12.88 -24.96
N LYS A 163 28.02 12.90 -25.74
CA LYS A 163 27.97 12.96 -27.21
C LYS A 163 27.80 11.60 -27.89
N ARG A 164 27.98 10.49 -27.15
CA ARG A 164 27.80 9.11 -27.63
C ARG A 164 26.42 8.55 -27.30
N LEU A 165 25.66 9.22 -26.43
CA LEU A 165 24.41 8.77 -25.81
C LEU A 165 23.15 8.88 -26.69
N ASP A 166 23.24 9.47 -27.88
CA ASP A 166 22.27 9.28 -28.96
C ASP A 166 22.67 8.12 -29.91
N LYS A 167 23.62 7.25 -29.49
CA LYS A 167 23.68 5.89 -30.03
C LYS A 167 22.31 5.27 -29.78
N ILE A 168 21.58 5.05 -30.87
CA ILE A 168 20.29 4.35 -30.95
C ILE A 168 20.26 3.26 -29.89
N LEU A 169 19.60 3.54 -28.76
CA LEU A 169 19.39 2.55 -27.71
C LEU A 169 18.68 1.37 -28.35
N ASP A 170 19.15 0.16 -28.07
CA ASP A 170 18.57 -1.03 -28.67
C ASP A 170 17.32 -1.41 -27.87
N LYS A 171 16.14 -1.16 -28.44
CA LYS A 171 14.85 -1.49 -27.82
C LYS A 171 14.58 -2.99 -27.86
N THR A 172 14.82 -3.64 -28.99
CA THR A 172 14.47 -5.06 -29.19
C THR A 172 15.34 -6.00 -28.35
N ARG A 173 16.58 -5.62 -28.05
CA ARG A 173 17.48 -6.40 -27.17
C ARG A 173 17.86 -5.65 -25.89
N GLY A 174 17.08 -4.64 -25.50
CA GLY A 174 17.40 -3.78 -24.35
C GLY A 174 17.48 -4.55 -23.04
N PHE A 175 16.63 -5.57 -22.85
CA PHE A 175 16.63 -6.43 -21.67
C PHE A 175 17.87 -7.34 -21.54
N ILE A 176 18.58 -7.59 -22.65
CA ILE A 176 19.83 -8.37 -22.66
C ILE A 176 21.03 -7.43 -22.45
N LYS A 177 20.97 -6.23 -23.05
CA LYS A 177 22.11 -5.30 -23.11
C LYS A 177 22.24 -4.42 -21.88
N TYR A 178 21.13 -4.14 -21.18
CA TYR A 178 21.11 -3.16 -20.10
C TYR A 178 20.68 -3.81 -18.78
N SER A 179 21.51 -3.62 -17.76
CA SER A 179 21.21 -4.07 -16.40
C SER A 179 20.16 -3.19 -15.73
N ARG A 180 19.46 -3.76 -14.74
CA ARG A 180 18.51 -3.00 -13.91
C ARG A 180 19.27 -2.00 -13.05
N GLU A 181 18.80 -0.77 -13.03
CA GLU A 181 19.33 0.25 -12.12
C GLU A 181 18.73 0.04 -10.72
N THR A 182 19.60 -0.25 -9.75
CA THR A 182 19.22 -0.70 -8.40
C THR A 182 19.34 0.39 -7.32
N ALA A 183 19.85 1.58 -7.67
CA ALA A 183 20.10 2.67 -6.73
C ALA A 183 19.12 3.85 -6.89
N PRO A 184 17.82 3.69 -6.59
CA PRO A 184 16.86 4.77 -6.71
C PRO A 184 16.93 5.78 -5.56
N TYR A 185 17.78 5.58 -4.55
CA TYR A 185 17.76 6.34 -3.31
C TYR A 185 18.92 7.34 -3.19
N ARG A 186 18.67 8.41 -2.42
CA ARG A 186 19.70 9.34 -1.95
C ARG A 186 20.69 8.61 -1.02
N PRO A 187 21.97 9.05 -0.97
CA PRO A 187 22.98 8.49 -0.08
C PRO A 187 22.50 8.42 1.37
N ALA A 188 22.87 7.33 2.06
CA ALA A 188 22.40 7.04 3.41
C ALA A 188 22.75 8.17 4.40
N GLU A 189 23.94 8.74 4.26
CA GLU A 189 24.51 9.79 5.11
C GLU A 189 23.73 11.11 5.00
N LYS A 190 23.09 11.35 3.84
CA LYS A 190 22.27 12.54 3.62
C LYS A 190 20.86 12.33 4.18
N ARG A 191 20.21 11.22 3.84
CA ARG A 191 18.82 10.93 4.26
C ARG A 191 18.64 10.65 5.75
N LEU A 192 19.73 10.42 6.50
CA LEU A 192 19.68 10.34 7.96
C LEU A 192 19.51 11.71 8.64
N LYS A 193 19.76 12.81 7.93
CA LYS A 193 19.79 14.18 8.49
C LYS A 193 18.53 14.98 8.19
N ASP A 194 17.61 14.44 7.38
CA ASP A 194 16.40 15.11 6.93
C ASP A 194 15.22 14.14 6.84
N TRP A 195 14.02 14.66 6.59
CA TRP A 195 12.80 13.89 6.38
C TRP A 195 12.30 13.96 4.93
N ASP A 196 13.16 14.43 4.02
CA ASP A 196 12.81 14.61 2.62
C ASP A 196 12.68 13.24 1.92
N GLU A 197 12.04 13.21 0.75
CA GLU A 197 11.86 11.96 0.01
C GLU A 197 13.20 11.26 -0.23
N ILE A 198 13.28 9.98 0.15
CA ILE A 198 14.52 9.20 0.00
C ILE A 198 14.87 8.94 -1.46
N TYR A 199 13.91 9.12 -2.36
CA TYR A 199 14.04 8.78 -3.77
C TYR A 199 14.82 9.87 -4.52
N ASN A 200 15.76 9.47 -5.36
CA ASN A 200 16.60 10.35 -6.15
C ASN A 200 16.03 10.51 -7.57
N PHE A 201 15.00 11.35 -7.71
CA PHE A 201 14.31 11.60 -8.98
C PHE A 201 15.25 12.03 -10.10
N GLY A 202 16.23 12.88 -9.79
CA GLY A 202 17.18 13.40 -10.77
C GLY A 202 18.12 12.33 -11.34
N HIS A 203 18.51 11.34 -10.53
CA HIS A 203 19.32 10.22 -11.00
C HIS A 203 18.49 9.25 -11.85
N VAL A 204 17.35 8.80 -11.32
CA VAL A 204 16.53 7.79 -11.99
C VAL A 204 16.02 8.27 -13.34
N ARG A 205 15.72 9.57 -13.48
CA ARG A 205 15.27 10.14 -14.75
C ARG A 205 16.34 10.10 -15.86
N LYS A 206 17.63 10.15 -15.51
CA LYS A 206 18.73 10.06 -16.50
C LYS A 206 18.81 8.66 -17.11
N GLY A 207 18.61 7.61 -16.31
CA GLY A 207 18.62 6.22 -16.75
C GLY A 207 17.28 5.72 -17.31
N LEU A 208 16.21 6.52 -17.23
CA LEU A 208 14.85 6.04 -17.44
C LEU A 208 14.60 5.47 -18.84
N LYS A 209 15.14 6.10 -19.89
CA LYS A 209 15.05 5.55 -21.25
C LYS A 209 15.68 4.18 -21.37
N VAL A 210 16.83 3.98 -20.73
CA VAL A 210 17.54 2.70 -20.72
C VAL A 210 16.70 1.66 -19.99
N GLN A 211 16.10 2.02 -18.85
CA GLN A 211 15.23 1.10 -18.12
C GLN A 211 13.92 0.79 -18.88
N ALA A 212 13.34 1.75 -19.59
CA ALA A 212 12.19 1.54 -20.47
C ALA A 212 12.52 0.63 -21.66
N ALA A 213 13.76 0.67 -22.17
CA ALA A 213 14.23 -0.22 -23.22
C ALA A 213 14.26 -1.70 -22.80
N ARG A 214 14.34 -1.98 -21.49
CA ARG A 214 14.31 -3.36 -20.94
C ARG A 214 12.91 -3.98 -21.01
N CYS A 215 11.86 -3.20 -21.27
CA CYS A 215 10.53 -3.78 -21.48
C CYS A 215 10.49 -4.55 -22.80
N MET A 216 10.11 -5.83 -22.73
CA MET A 216 10.05 -6.76 -23.87
C MET A 216 8.80 -6.59 -24.75
N GLU A 217 7.90 -5.66 -24.41
CA GLU A 217 6.62 -5.47 -25.13
C GLU A 217 5.86 -6.79 -25.35
N CYS A 218 5.70 -7.55 -24.26
CA CYS A 218 5.11 -8.88 -24.29
C CYS A 218 3.71 -8.86 -24.95
N GLY A 219 3.46 -9.81 -25.87
CA GLY A 219 2.14 -9.96 -26.50
C GLY A 219 1.03 -10.28 -25.49
N VAL A 220 1.37 -11.01 -24.41
CA VAL A 220 0.51 -11.18 -23.23
C VAL A 220 1.21 -10.54 -22.03
N PRO A 221 0.91 -9.26 -21.70
CA PRO A 221 1.64 -8.54 -20.68
C PRO A 221 1.12 -8.86 -19.28
N PHE A 222 1.72 -9.85 -18.61
CA PHE A 222 1.35 -10.26 -17.24
C PHE A 222 1.41 -9.14 -16.21
N CYS A 223 2.28 -8.14 -16.41
CA CYS A 223 2.32 -6.93 -15.60
C CYS A 223 0.99 -6.13 -15.58
N GLN A 224 0.15 -6.26 -16.61
CA GLN A 224 -1.19 -5.66 -16.70
C GLN A 224 -2.31 -6.62 -16.21
N SER A 225 -1.98 -7.88 -15.94
CA SER A 225 -2.97 -8.89 -15.54
C SER A 225 -3.45 -8.70 -14.10
N SER A 226 -4.42 -9.52 -13.67
CA SER A 226 -4.92 -9.56 -12.29
C SER A 226 -3.84 -9.84 -11.24
N HIS A 227 -2.73 -10.49 -11.63
CA HIS A 227 -1.59 -10.76 -10.74
C HIS A 227 -0.53 -9.66 -10.81
N GLY A 228 -0.67 -8.70 -11.73
CA GLY A 228 0.23 -7.56 -11.90
C GLY A 228 -0.36 -6.29 -11.29
N CYS A 229 -0.70 -5.31 -12.13
CA CYS A 229 -1.27 -4.03 -11.69
C CYS A 229 -2.76 -4.16 -11.36
N PRO A 230 -3.21 -3.90 -10.11
CA PRO A 230 -4.63 -3.96 -9.76
C PRO A 230 -5.51 -2.92 -10.48
N LEU A 231 -4.91 -1.87 -11.03
CA LEU A 231 -5.62 -0.85 -11.80
C LEU A 231 -5.79 -1.23 -13.28
N GLY A 232 -5.16 -2.32 -13.73
CA GLY A 232 -5.12 -2.67 -15.15
C GLY A 232 -4.36 -1.64 -16.00
N ASN A 233 -3.32 -1.00 -15.43
CA ASN A 233 -2.52 0.00 -16.13
C ASN A 233 -1.94 -0.56 -17.44
N ILE A 234 -1.89 0.27 -18.48
CA ILE A 234 -1.40 -0.11 -19.82
C ILE A 234 0.14 -0.03 -19.89
N ILE A 235 0.83 -0.80 -19.03
CA ILE A 235 2.26 -0.64 -18.70
C ILE A 235 3.20 -0.66 -19.91
N PRO A 236 3.24 -1.72 -20.74
CA PRO A 236 4.05 -1.75 -21.95
C PRO A 236 3.91 -0.51 -22.83
N LYS A 237 2.71 0.06 -22.94
CA LYS A 237 2.47 1.18 -23.85
C LYS A 237 3.14 2.46 -23.38
N TRP A 238 2.94 2.85 -22.12
CA TRP A 238 3.61 4.07 -21.63
C TRP A 238 5.11 3.87 -21.41
N ASN A 239 5.59 2.64 -21.18
CA ASN A 239 7.03 2.33 -21.21
C ASN A 239 7.64 2.60 -22.59
N ASP A 240 6.97 2.11 -23.63
CA ASP A 240 7.40 2.33 -25.01
C ASP A 240 7.38 3.82 -25.40
N LEU A 241 6.35 4.55 -24.99
CA LEU A 241 6.25 5.99 -25.23
C LEU A 241 7.36 6.77 -24.50
N VAL A 242 7.72 6.39 -23.27
CA VAL A 242 8.86 6.98 -22.55
C VAL A 242 10.18 6.71 -23.27
N PHE A 243 10.37 5.49 -23.79
CA PHE A 243 11.56 5.16 -24.59
C PHE A 243 11.67 6.07 -25.83
N HIS A 244 10.55 6.27 -26.54
CA HIS A 244 10.44 7.14 -27.72
C HIS A 244 10.39 8.64 -27.38
N ASN A 245 10.63 9.04 -26.12
CA ASN A 245 10.56 10.45 -25.68
C ASN A 245 9.17 11.10 -25.84
N ASN A 246 8.11 10.33 -26.03
CA ASN A 246 6.74 10.83 -26.14
C ASN A 246 6.05 10.86 -24.77
N TRP A 247 6.54 11.74 -23.90
CA TRP A 247 6.11 11.85 -22.51
C TRP A 247 4.67 12.32 -22.34
N SER A 248 4.18 13.19 -23.22
CA SER A 248 2.80 13.68 -23.17
C SER A 248 1.81 12.55 -23.45
N GLU A 249 2.06 11.73 -24.46
CA GLU A 249 1.19 10.58 -24.72
C GLU A 249 1.36 9.49 -23.66
N ALA A 250 2.57 9.29 -23.12
CA ALA A 250 2.78 8.38 -21.99
C ALA A 250 1.90 8.77 -20.78
N LEU A 251 1.80 10.08 -20.50
CA LEU A 251 0.92 10.61 -19.47
C LEU A 251 -0.55 10.33 -19.78
N ASN A 252 -1.00 10.60 -21.01
CA ASN A 252 -2.39 10.36 -21.43
C ASN A 252 -2.77 8.89 -21.21
N GLN A 253 -1.89 7.96 -21.57
CA GLN A 253 -2.09 6.52 -21.36
C GLN A 253 -2.11 6.15 -19.86
N LEU A 254 -1.26 6.77 -19.05
CA LEU A 254 -1.20 6.52 -17.61
C LEU A 254 -2.44 7.02 -16.87
N LEU A 255 -2.96 8.20 -17.24
CA LEU A 255 -4.12 8.82 -16.59
C LEU A 255 -5.46 8.17 -16.99
N GLN A 256 -5.49 7.34 -18.03
CA GLN A 256 -6.70 6.59 -18.40
C GLN A 256 -7.14 5.60 -17.32
N THR A 257 -6.18 4.97 -16.64
CA THR A 257 -6.44 3.90 -15.67
C THR A 257 -6.11 4.29 -14.24
N ASN A 258 -5.32 5.35 -14.02
CA ASN A 258 -4.88 5.75 -12.68
C ASN A 258 -5.16 7.24 -12.41
N ASN A 259 -5.98 7.49 -11.39
CA ASN A 259 -6.26 8.84 -10.89
C ASN A 259 -5.03 9.53 -10.28
N PHE A 260 -4.17 8.78 -9.58
CA PHE A 260 -3.10 9.33 -8.74
C PHE A 260 -1.74 8.63 -8.94
N PRO A 261 -1.13 8.73 -10.14
CA PRO A 261 0.17 8.11 -10.41
C PRO A 261 1.29 8.62 -9.49
N GLU A 262 1.19 9.84 -8.98
CA GLU A 262 2.17 10.42 -8.06
C GLU A 262 2.18 9.73 -6.68
N PHE A 263 1.06 9.09 -6.30
CA PHE A 263 0.98 8.33 -5.06
C PHE A 263 1.44 6.89 -5.32
N THR A 264 0.86 6.22 -6.31
CA THR A 264 1.19 4.82 -6.64
C THR A 264 2.66 4.67 -7.03
N GLY A 265 3.21 5.57 -7.84
CA GLY A 265 4.63 5.59 -8.23
C GLY A 265 5.60 5.73 -7.04
N ARG A 266 5.13 6.22 -5.88
CA ARG A 266 5.94 6.35 -4.66
C ARG A 266 5.73 5.19 -3.68
N VAL A 267 4.46 4.83 -3.42
CA VAL A 267 4.13 3.93 -2.29
C VAL A 267 3.72 2.52 -2.69
N CYS A 268 3.41 2.27 -3.97
CA CYS A 268 3.02 0.95 -4.43
C CYS A 268 4.13 -0.07 -4.15
N PRO A 269 3.80 -1.31 -3.71
CA PRO A 269 4.76 -2.40 -3.59
C PRO A 269 5.18 -2.98 -4.96
N ALA A 270 4.67 -2.44 -6.06
CA ALA A 270 5.00 -2.80 -7.43
C ALA A 270 4.74 -4.29 -7.79
N PRO A 271 3.52 -4.82 -7.56
CA PRO A 271 3.17 -6.20 -7.96
C PRO A 271 3.33 -6.42 -9.48
N CYS A 272 3.19 -5.36 -10.28
CA CYS A 272 3.48 -5.37 -11.71
C CYS A 272 4.95 -5.72 -12.05
N GLU A 273 5.90 -5.36 -11.19
CA GLU A 273 7.31 -5.76 -11.36
C GLU A 273 7.51 -7.22 -10.98
N GLY A 274 6.80 -7.72 -9.94
CA GLY A 274 6.78 -9.14 -9.59
C GLY A 274 6.16 -10.02 -10.67
N ALA A 275 5.14 -9.54 -11.37
CA ALA A 275 4.50 -10.22 -12.50
C ALA A 275 5.20 -9.98 -13.85
N CYS A 276 6.34 -9.30 -13.87
CA CYS A 276 7.05 -9.01 -15.12
C CYS A 276 7.66 -10.30 -15.68
N VAL A 277 7.38 -10.62 -16.94
CA VAL A 277 7.94 -11.82 -17.62
C VAL A 277 9.47 -11.80 -17.62
N LEU A 278 10.08 -10.61 -17.69
CA LEU A 278 11.54 -10.50 -17.61
C LEU A 278 12.06 -11.04 -16.28
N GLY A 279 11.30 -10.82 -15.20
CA GLY A 279 11.55 -11.28 -13.84
C GLY A 279 11.76 -12.79 -13.68
N ILE A 280 11.41 -13.60 -14.68
CA ILE A 280 11.67 -15.04 -14.69
C ILE A 280 13.17 -15.35 -14.84
N ASN A 281 13.86 -14.59 -15.70
CA ASN A 281 15.26 -14.86 -16.06
C ASN A 281 16.23 -13.75 -15.62
N GLU A 282 15.75 -12.51 -15.55
CA GLU A 282 16.55 -11.30 -15.28
C GLU A 282 15.77 -10.35 -14.37
N PRO A 283 16.40 -9.40 -13.68
CA PRO A 283 15.67 -8.46 -12.82
C PRO A 283 14.59 -7.70 -13.61
N PRO A 284 13.39 -7.46 -13.05
CA PRO A 284 12.27 -6.90 -13.78
C PRO A 284 12.52 -5.45 -14.24
N VAL A 285 11.64 -4.96 -15.12
CA VAL A 285 11.61 -3.56 -15.52
C VAL A 285 11.23 -2.69 -14.32
N THR A 286 11.82 -1.52 -14.17
CA THR A 286 11.52 -0.56 -13.08
C THR A 286 10.22 0.22 -13.34
N ILE A 287 9.12 -0.51 -13.49
CA ILE A 287 7.79 0.00 -13.85
C ILE A 287 7.35 1.13 -12.90
N LYS A 288 7.51 0.94 -11.60
CA LYS A 288 7.12 1.93 -10.59
C LYS A 288 7.89 3.24 -10.75
N ASN A 289 9.19 3.14 -11.04
CA ASN A 289 10.05 4.30 -11.22
C ASN A 289 9.68 5.09 -12.49
N ILE A 290 9.31 4.39 -13.56
CA ILE A 290 8.85 4.99 -14.81
C ILE A 290 7.49 5.69 -14.62
N GLU A 291 6.54 5.05 -13.93
CA GLU A 291 5.25 5.68 -13.55
C GLU A 291 5.47 6.99 -12.79
N CYS A 292 6.32 6.97 -11.77
CA CYS A 292 6.62 8.12 -10.93
C CYS A 292 7.30 9.26 -11.74
N ALA A 293 8.21 8.90 -12.64
CA ALA A 293 8.90 9.88 -13.48
C ALA A 293 8.00 10.53 -14.52
N ILE A 294 7.03 9.79 -15.10
CA ILE A 294 6.06 10.35 -16.06
C ILE A 294 5.25 11.47 -15.40
N ILE A 295 4.68 11.19 -14.22
CA ILE A 295 3.79 12.15 -13.54
C ILE A 295 4.55 13.34 -12.97
N ASP A 296 5.74 13.13 -12.41
CA ASP A 296 6.56 14.23 -11.90
C ASP A 296 7.02 15.14 -13.05
N HIS A 297 7.41 14.56 -14.19
CA HIS A 297 7.72 15.35 -15.39
C HIS A 297 6.51 16.15 -15.87
N ALA A 298 5.31 15.55 -15.87
CA ALA A 298 4.09 16.23 -16.28
C ALA A 298 3.75 17.45 -15.39
N PHE A 299 3.97 17.34 -14.08
CA PHE A 299 3.81 18.47 -13.17
C PHE A 299 4.87 19.56 -13.40
N GLU A 300 6.13 19.19 -13.63
CA GLU A 300 7.21 20.15 -13.93
C GLU A 300 6.97 20.92 -15.24
N GLN A 301 6.41 20.27 -16.25
CA GLN A 301 6.07 20.92 -17.54
C GLN A 301 4.73 21.66 -17.49
N GLY A 302 3.99 21.58 -16.37
CA GLY A 302 2.67 22.19 -16.24
C GLY A 302 1.60 21.56 -17.13
N TRP A 303 1.73 20.28 -17.49
CA TRP A 303 0.74 19.55 -18.29
C TRP A 303 -0.48 19.14 -17.46
N ILE A 304 -0.30 18.89 -16.16
CA ILE A 304 -1.40 18.66 -15.24
C ILE A 304 -2.01 20.00 -14.83
N LYS A 305 -3.26 20.23 -15.24
CA LYS A 305 -4.04 21.43 -14.90
C LYS A 305 -5.43 21.01 -14.41
N ALA A 306 -6.07 21.90 -13.65
CA ALA A 306 -7.43 21.66 -13.20
C ALA A 306 -8.37 21.68 -14.42
N GLU A 307 -9.05 20.56 -14.67
CA GLU A 307 -10.02 20.41 -15.75
C GLU A 307 -11.43 20.26 -15.16
N ALA A 308 -12.08 21.40 -14.89
CA ALA A 308 -13.46 21.40 -14.46
C ALA A 308 -14.37 20.84 -15.57
N PRO A 309 -15.41 20.06 -15.24
CA PRO A 309 -16.32 19.50 -16.24
C PRO A 309 -17.06 20.60 -16.99
N ALA A 310 -17.13 20.49 -18.31
CA ALA A 310 -17.79 21.48 -19.18
C ALA A 310 -19.30 21.58 -18.92
N PHE A 311 -19.93 20.49 -18.47
CA PHE A 311 -21.36 20.45 -18.16
C PHE A 311 -21.59 19.93 -16.74
N ARG A 312 -22.49 20.59 -16.00
CA ARG A 312 -22.93 20.13 -14.68
C ARG A 312 -24.29 19.48 -14.79
N THR A 313 -24.37 18.24 -14.29
CA THR A 313 -25.60 17.42 -14.30
C THR A 313 -26.67 17.90 -13.32
N GLY A 314 -26.36 18.85 -12.42
CA GLY A 314 -27.24 19.30 -11.34
C GLY A 314 -27.35 18.34 -10.15
N LYS A 315 -26.87 17.10 -10.28
CA LYS A 315 -26.86 16.11 -9.18
C LYS A 315 -25.77 16.43 -8.17
N LYS A 316 -26.08 16.26 -6.88
CA LYS A 316 -25.15 16.46 -5.76
C LYS A 316 -24.79 15.10 -5.15
N VAL A 317 -23.51 14.87 -4.90
CA VAL A 317 -23.01 13.62 -4.31
C VAL A 317 -22.15 13.94 -3.09
N ALA A 318 -22.42 13.25 -1.99
CA ALA A 318 -21.60 13.28 -0.79
C ALA A 318 -20.66 12.08 -0.77
N VAL A 319 -19.37 12.30 -0.53
CA VAL A 319 -18.36 11.25 -0.34
C VAL A 319 -17.86 11.34 1.09
N VAL A 320 -17.90 10.23 1.83
CA VAL A 320 -17.48 10.17 3.22
C VAL A 320 -16.08 9.54 3.31
N GLY A 321 -15.13 10.32 3.81
CA GLY A 321 -13.72 9.97 3.92
C GLY A 321 -12.86 10.50 2.77
N SER A 322 -11.72 11.08 3.10
CA SER A 322 -10.78 11.68 2.13
C SER A 322 -9.54 10.84 1.84
N GLY A 323 -9.60 9.53 2.09
CA GLY A 323 -8.54 8.61 1.66
C GLY A 323 -8.47 8.47 0.13
N PRO A 324 -7.50 7.69 -0.40
CA PRO A 324 -7.35 7.47 -1.84
C PRO A 324 -8.63 7.04 -2.53
N ALA A 325 -9.42 6.16 -1.91
CA ALA A 325 -10.69 5.68 -2.45
C ALA A 325 -11.73 6.82 -2.59
N GLY A 326 -11.93 7.60 -1.52
CA GLY A 326 -12.86 8.73 -1.53
C GLY A 326 -12.44 9.82 -2.51
N MET A 327 -11.14 10.14 -2.55
CA MET A 327 -10.60 11.08 -3.54
C MET A 327 -10.78 10.57 -4.98
N ALA A 328 -10.50 9.29 -5.25
CA ALA A 328 -10.67 8.72 -6.58
C ALA A 328 -12.13 8.76 -7.04
N ALA A 329 -13.05 8.35 -6.16
CA ALA A 329 -14.48 8.42 -6.41
C ALA A 329 -14.93 9.87 -6.67
N ALA A 330 -14.50 10.81 -5.83
CA ALA A 330 -14.83 12.22 -5.98
C ALA A 330 -14.32 12.81 -7.29
N HIS A 331 -13.10 12.48 -7.70
CA HIS A 331 -12.52 12.90 -8.97
C HIS A 331 -13.32 12.39 -10.16
N GLN A 332 -13.65 11.08 -10.20
CA GLN A 332 -14.41 10.50 -11.30
C GLN A 332 -15.85 11.06 -11.38
N LEU A 333 -16.53 11.23 -10.24
CA LEU A 333 -17.87 11.81 -10.17
C LEU A 333 -17.88 13.29 -10.58
N ASN A 334 -16.85 14.05 -10.19
CA ASN A 334 -16.70 15.44 -10.63
C ASN A 334 -16.47 15.52 -12.13
N LYS A 335 -15.61 14.66 -12.70
CA LYS A 335 -15.36 14.56 -14.14
C LYS A 335 -16.63 14.20 -14.93
N ALA A 336 -17.51 13.37 -14.36
CA ALA A 336 -18.83 13.07 -14.92
C ALA A 336 -19.84 14.24 -14.83
N GLY A 337 -19.47 15.37 -14.23
CA GLY A 337 -20.30 16.57 -14.14
C GLY A 337 -21.18 16.64 -12.89
N HIS A 338 -20.98 15.77 -11.90
CA HIS A 338 -21.70 15.89 -10.61
C HIS A 338 -21.05 16.95 -9.71
N LEU A 339 -21.84 17.51 -8.79
CA LEU A 339 -21.33 18.38 -7.73
C LEU A 339 -20.96 17.52 -6.52
N VAL A 340 -19.67 17.40 -6.23
CA VAL A 340 -19.18 16.48 -5.19
C VAL A 340 -18.71 17.24 -3.96
N THR A 341 -19.18 16.81 -2.79
CA THR A 341 -18.67 17.26 -1.49
C THR A 341 -18.04 16.08 -0.76
N VAL A 342 -16.77 16.20 -0.40
CA VAL A 342 -16.03 15.21 0.38
C VAL A 342 -16.03 15.64 1.84
N PHE A 343 -16.54 14.78 2.72
CA PHE A 343 -16.54 14.97 4.17
C PHE A 343 -15.39 14.18 4.80
N GLU A 344 -14.59 14.84 5.62
CA GLU A 344 -13.44 14.24 6.31
C GLU A 344 -13.52 14.53 7.80
N ARG A 345 -13.32 13.48 8.61
CA ARG A 345 -13.32 13.57 10.07
C ARG A 345 -12.13 14.36 10.59
N ASN A 346 -10.96 14.16 10.00
CA ASN A 346 -9.72 14.81 10.43
C ASN A 346 -9.61 16.26 9.89
N ASN A 347 -8.62 16.99 10.39
CA ASN A 347 -8.38 18.39 10.01
C ASN A 347 -7.67 18.55 8.65
N ARG A 348 -7.19 17.47 8.02
CA ARG A 348 -6.51 17.49 6.72
C ARG A 348 -6.98 16.34 5.84
N ILE A 349 -7.00 16.59 4.54
CA ILE A 349 -7.41 15.66 3.48
C ILE A 349 -6.29 14.67 3.16
N GLY A 350 -6.65 13.43 2.79
CA GLY A 350 -5.71 12.42 2.27
C GLY A 350 -5.68 11.12 3.07
N GLY A 351 -6.36 11.05 4.22
CA GLY A 351 -6.41 9.86 5.08
C GLY A 351 -5.00 9.34 5.43
N LEU A 352 -4.72 8.06 5.17
CA LEU A 352 -3.41 7.47 5.45
C LEU A 352 -2.27 8.06 4.60
N LEU A 353 -2.55 8.64 3.42
CA LEU A 353 -1.54 9.37 2.64
C LEU A 353 -1.02 10.57 3.44
N GLN A 354 -1.89 11.18 4.24
CA GLN A 354 -1.58 12.36 5.04
C GLN A 354 -1.05 12.01 6.43
N TYR A 355 -1.67 11.08 7.15
CA TYR A 355 -1.32 10.79 8.54
C TYR A 355 -0.54 9.49 8.77
N GLY A 356 -0.58 8.54 7.83
CA GLY A 356 0.04 7.23 8.00
C GLY A 356 1.42 7.12 7.37
N ILE A 357 1.53 7.43 6.08
CA ILE A 357 2.77 7.22 5.32
C ILE A 357 3.80 8.30 5.68
N PRO A 358 5.03 7.97 6.08
CA PRO A 358 6.05 8.99 6.42
C PRO A 358 6.43 9.88 5.22
N THR A 359 6.76 11.15 5.48
CA THR A 359 7.16 12.15 4.45
C THR A 359 8.31 11.65 3.57
N MET A 360 9.28 10.95 4.17
CA MET A 360 10.42 10.37 3.47
C MET A 360 10.05 9.34 2.38
N LYS A 361 8.83 8.77 2.41
CA LYS A 361 8.30 7.86 1.37
C LYS A 361 7.31 8.56 0.42
N LEU A 362 6.51 9.48 0.95
CA LEU A 362 5.54 10.26 0.20
C LEU A 362 5.45 11.66 0.82
N SER A 363 5.95 12.65 0.09
CA SER A 363 5.90 14.04 0.51
C SER A 363 4.45 14.51 0.67
N LYS A 364 4.19 15.22 1.78
CA LYS A 364 2.87 15.82 2.05
C LYS A 364 2.54 16.94 1.08
N GLU A 365 3.55 17.54 0.47
CA GLU A 365 3.37 18.55 -0.58
C GLU A 365 2.76 17.93 -1.84
N VAL A 366 3.14 16.69 -2.18
CA VAL A 366 2.57 15.96 -3.32
C VAL A 366 1.08 15.68 -3.08
N VAL A 367 0.71 15.27 -1.86
CA VAL A 367 -0.70 15.08 -1.47
C VAL A 367 -1.45 16.40 -1.53
N GLN A 368 -0.90 17.46 -0.94
CA GLN A 368 -1.53 18.78 -0.92
C GLN A 368 -1.70 19.37 -2.32
N ARG A 369 -0.72 19.19 -3.22
CA ARG A 369 -0.80 19.61 -4.63
C ARG A 369 -1.98 18.96 -5.33
N ARG A 370 -2.18 17.65 -5.16
CA ARG A 370 -3.32 16.93 -5.75
C ARG A 370 -4.65 17.35 -5.15
N VAL A 371 -4.72 17.55 -3.83
CA VAL A 371 -5.94 18.04 -3.16
C VAL A 371 -6.32 19.42 -3.69
N LYS A 372 -5.34 20.31 -3.85
CA LYS A 372 -5.56 21.63 -4.44
C LYS A 372 -6.08 21.53 -5.88
N LEU A 373 -5.46 20.69 -6.72
CA LEU A 373 -5.91 20.46 -8.09
C LEU A 373 -7.40 20.04 -8.13
N MET A 374 -7.78 19.08 -7.30
CA MET A 374 -9.17 18.61 -7.20
C MET A 374 -10.12 19.68 -6.67
N ALA A 375 -9.68 20.53 -5.74
CA ALA A 375 -10.46 21.66 -5.25
C ALA A 375 -10.66 22.71 -6.34
N ASP A 376 -9.62 23.00 -7.13
CA ASP A 376 -9.66 23.92 -8.26
C ASP A 376 -10.59 23.40 -9.39
N GLU A 377 -10.77 22.09 -9.53
CA GLU A 377 -11.77 21.45 -10.42
C GLU A 377 -13.23 21.54 -9.92
N GLY A 378 -13.44 22.09 -8.72
CA GLY A 378 -14.75 22.33 -8.11
C GLY A 378 -15.21 21.28 -7.10
N ILE A 379 -14.33 20.40 -6.62
CA ILE A 379 -14.66 19.48 -5.52
C ILE A 379 -14.58 20.23 -4.19
N VAL A 380 -15.66 20.15 -3.39
CA VAL A 380 -15.71 20.82 -2.09
C VAL A 380 -15.23 19.86 -1.00
N PHE A 381 -14.20 20.23 -0.26
CA PHE A 381 -13.71 19.48 0.89
C PHE A 381 -14.21 20.11 2.20
N LYS A 382 -14.84 19.30 3.05
CA LYS A 382 -15.26 19.69 4.40
C LYS A 382 -14.56 18.83 5.44
N THR A 383 -13.57 19.41 6.11
CA THR A 383 -12.79 18.77 7.18
C THR A 383 -13.43 18.97 8.55
N ASN A 384 -12.98 18.21 9.55
CA ASN A 384 -13.51 18.22 10.92
C ASN A 384 -15.01 17.88 11.00
N ILE A 385 -15.50 17.03 10.10
CA ILE A 385 -16.90 16.57 10.10
C ILE A 385 -16.93 15.05 10.18
N ASN A 386 -17.43 14.55 11.30
CA ASN A 386 -17.67 13.14 11.53
C ASN A 386 -19.11 12.79 11.15
N VAL A 387 -19.29 12.26 9.94
CA VAL A 387 -20.59 11.79 9.46
C VAL A 387 -21.11 10.66 10.35
N GLY A 388 -22.37 10.76 10.77
CA GLY A 388 -22.99 9.89 11.78
C GLY A 388 -22.90 10.42 13.21
N LYS A 389 -22.13 11.49 13.48
CA LYS A 389 -22.15 12.21 14.77
C LYS A 389 -22.51 13.69 14.59
N ASP A 390 -21.78 14.39 13.75
CA ASP A 390 -21.93 15.85 13.57
C ASP A 390 -23.01 16.18 12.53
N ILE A 391 -23.22 15.28 11.57
CA ILE A 391 -24.24 15.35 10.53
C ILE A 391 -24.82 13.94 10.36
N THR A 392 -26.15 13.84 10.37
CA THR A 392 -26.93 12.61 10.18
C THR A 392 -27.57 12.56 8.80
#